data_AF-A0A7V8NQ32-F1
#
_entry.id   AF-A0A7V8NQ32-F1
#
_cell.length_a   1.000
_cell.length_b   1.000
_cell.length_c   1.000
_cell.angle_alpha   90.00
_cell.angle_beta   90.00
_cell.angle_gamma   90.00
#
_symmetry.space_group_name_H-M   'P 1'
#
loop_
_entity.id
_entity.type
_entity.pdbx_description
1 polymer ?
#
loop_
_entity_poly.entity_id
_entity_poly.type
_entity_poly.pdbx_seq_one_letter_code
_entity_poly.pdbx_strand_id
1 'polypeptide(L)'
;MRKLWRRLGRRFHPQTAWLEEIHSHLTLRQEWNRAQGLSPGEAHRAARRQFGSSLRTLEEIRRAHTRAWLDNLLGDTKHAMRGFRRSPVFFLIAISTLAIGVGASTAVFSVIDPLLFRSLPYPRDEQLVSVGYFGPIDTNEFNVVSSYLEWRRLQTPFQLLTSMRPASTCDLVAGGTPQQVACYGVEANFLRTFGITPDLGRDFAPQDDLPRAPTVILISHRLWQQVFGGDAQILGRTVTLNEEPVRIIGVLPQRFEMPQLGDWDVLLPERLDASLPHSVNSNSALRTFARLREGVSI
;
A
#
# COMPACT_ATOMS: atom_id res chain seq x y z
N MET A 1 21.85 20.63 21.10
CA MET A 1 21.51 20.58 19.64
C MET A 1 20.82 21.83 19.07
N ARG A 2 19.97 22.57 19.80
CA ARG A 2 19.31 23.82 19.34
C ARG A 2 20.24 24.98 18.90
N LYS A 3 21.45 25.10 19.47
CA LYS A 3 22.41 26.17 19.12
C LYS A 3 23.11 25.96 17.77
N LEU A 4 23.25 24.72 17.30
CA LEU A 4 23.86 24.41 16.00
C LEU A 4 22.89 24.74 14.85
N TRP A 5 21.59 24.44 15.04
CA TRP A 5 20.52 24.77 14.11
C TRP A 5 20.28 26.28 13.95
N ARG A 6 20.44 27.06 15.03
CA ARG A 6 20.42 28.55 14.95
C ARG A 6 21.60 29.14 14.18
N ARG A 7 22.76 28.46 14.13
CA ARG A 7 23.93 28.89 13.35
C ARG A 7 23.81 28.52 11.87
N LEU A 8 23.16 27.40 11.54
CA LEU A 8 22.85 27.03 10.16
C LEU A 8 21.68 27.84 9.57
N GLY A 9 20.65 28.16 10.37
CA GLY A 9 19.49 28.95 9.92
C GLY A 9 19.77 30.44 9.65
N ARG A 10 20.82 31.03 10.26
CA ARG A 10 21.22 32.43 9.97
C ARG A 10 21.80 32.64 8.58
N ARG A 11 22.21 31.57 7.88
CA ARG A 11 22.59 31.64 6.46
C ARG A 11 21.39 31.66 5.51
N PHE A 12 20.18 31.41 6.00
CA PHE A 12 18.99 31.20 5.16
C PHE A 12 17.95 32.33 5.17
N HIS A 13 18.19 33.44 5.89
CA HIS A 13 17.40 34.67 5.69
C HIS A 13 18.26 35.87 5.23
N PRO A 14 18.77 35.82 3.99
CA PRO A 14 19.49 36.94 3.39
C PRO A 14 18.62 38.20 3.23
N GLN A 15 17.30 38.05 3.03
CA GLN A 15 16.43 39.17 2.67
C GLN A 15 16.35 40.28 3.72
N THR A 16 16.28 39.93 5.02
CA THR A 16 16.18 40.93 6.08
C THR A 16 17.48 41.70 6.24
N ALA A 17 18.63 41.04 6.06
CA ALA A 17 19.94 41.69 6.11
C ALA A 17 20.15 42.66 4.94
N TRP A 18 19.77 42.28 3.72
CA TRP A 18 19.84 43.19 2.55
C TRP A 18 18.89 44.39 2.70
N LEU A 19 17.71 44.18 3.29
CA LEU A 19 16.75 45.25 3.58
C LEU A 19 17.29 46.21 4.65
N GLU A 20 17.91 45.69 5.71
CA GLU A 20 18.59 46.49 6.73
C GLU A 20 19.73 47.32 6.13
N GLU A 21 20.53 46.74 5.24
CA GLU A 21 21.62 47.42 4.55
C GLU A 21 21.10 48.55 3.65
N ILE A 22 20.05 48.29 2.87
CA ILE A 22 19.39 49.31 2.03
C ILE A 22 18.79 50.42 2.89
N HIS A 23 18.18 50.06 4.02
CA HIS A 23 17.62 51.04 4.95
C HIS A 23 18.72 51.91 5.57
N SER A 24 19.86 51.32 5.95
CA SER A 24 21.00 52.06 6.50
C SER A 24 21.54 53.09 5.48
N HIS A 25 21.66 52.69 4.21
CA HIS A 25 22.11 53.58 3.15
C HIS A 25 21.14 54.74 2.89
N LEU A 26 19.84 54.50 2.99
CA LEU A 26 18.82 55.55 2.88
C LEU A 26 18.90 56.53 4.06
N THR A 27 19.07 56.02 5.28
CA THR A 27 19.19 56.82 6.50
C THR A 27 20.42 57.71 6.47
N LEU A 28 21.59 57.16 6.11
CA LEU A 28 22.84 57.93 5.98
C LEU A 28 22.72 59.06 4.94
N ARG A 29 22.06 58.80 3.80
CA ARG A 29 21.82 59.84 2.78
C ARG A 29 20.85 60.91 3.26
N GLN A 30 19.85 60.53 4.03
CA GLN A 30 18.92 61.50 4.62
C GLN A 30 19.63 62.41 5.62
N GLU A 31 20.49 61.85 6.47
CA GLU A 31 21.32 62.62 7.41
C GLU A 31 22.29 63.57 6.70
N TRP A 32 22.95 63.10 5.64
CA TRP A 32 23.85 63.93 4.83
C TRP A 32 23.11 65.09 4.16
N ASN A 33 21.94 64.83 3.57
CA ASN A 33 21.10 65.87 2.97
C ASN A 33 20.62 66.91 4.01
N ARG A 34 20.32 66.48 5.24
CA ARG A 34 20.01 67.40 6.35
C ARG A 34 21.22 68.25 6.75
N ALA A 35 22.41 67.67 6.81
CA ALA A 35 23.65 68.39 7.11
C ALA A 35 23.98 69.45 6.04
N GLN A 36 23.52 69.25 4.80
CA GLN A 36 23.61 70.22 3.70
C GLN A 36 22.51 71.30 3.73
N GLY A 37 21.68 71.36 4.79
CA GLY A 37 20.70 72.43 5.02
C GLY A 37 19.28 72.14 4.51
N LEU A 38 18.99 70.93 4.02
CA LEU A 38 17.63 70.56 3.60
C LEU A 38 16.72 70.30 4.81
N SER A 39 15.45 70.69 4.70
CA SER A 39 14.44 70.37 5.71
C SER A 39 14.22 68.84 5.83
N PRO A 40 13.76 68.31 6.98
CA PRO A 40 13.63 66.86 7.19
C PRO A 40 12.80 66.14 6.12
N GLY A 41 11.70 66.76 5.66
CA GLY A 41 10.84 66.20 4.61
C GLY A 41 11.48 66.25 3.22
N GLU A 42 12.27 67.29 2.92
CA GLU A 42 12.98 67.42 1.65
C GLU A 42 14.20 66.50 1.57
N ALA A 43 14.94 66.35 2.68
CA ALA A 43 16.06 65.43 2.79
C ALA A 43 15.64 63.97 2.59
N HIS A 44 14.47 63.57 3.12
CA HIS A 44 13.93 62.23 2.90
C HIS A 44 13.54 62.00 1.43
N ARG A 45 12.86 62.96 0.79
CA ARG A 45 12.51 62.89 -0.63
C ARG A 45 13.75 62.91 -1.53
N ALA A 46 14.76 63.72 -1.21
CA ALA A 46 16.04 63.77 -1.91
C ALA A 46 16.80 62.44 -1.79
N ALA A 47 16.86 61.84 -0.60
CA ALA A 47 17.51 60.55 -0.37
C ALA A 47 16.85 59.42 -1.19
N ARG A 48 15.52 59.34 -1.23
CA ARG A 48 14.81 58.33 -2.06
C ARG A 48 15.02 58.56 -3.55
N ARG A 49 15.02 59.81 -4.03
CA ARG A 49 15.31 60.12 -5.44
C ARG A 49 16.75 59.76 -5.83
N GLN A 50 17.72 60.07 -4.97
CA GLN A 50 19.14 59.77 -5.19
C GLN A 50 19.43 58.26 -5.11
N PHE A 51 18.72 57.51 -4.25
CA PHE A 51 18.90 56.06 -4.10
C PHE A 51 18.22 55.27 -5.22
N GLY A 52 17.09 55.77 -5.73
CA GLY A 52 16.31 55.10 -6.76
C GLY A 52 15.39 54.01 -6.18
N SER A 53 15.04 53.02 -7.01
CA SER A 53 14.13 51.94 -6.62
C SER A 53 14.82 50.89 -5.75
N SER A 54 14.54 50.91 -4.45
CA SER A 54 15.02 49.90 -3.50
C SER A 54 14.59 48.47 -3.86
N LEU A 55 13.39 48.32 -4.44
CA LEU A 55 12.90 47.03 -4.93
C LEU A 55 13.76 46.49 -6.08
N ARG A 56 14.18 47.37 -7.00
CA ARG A 56 15.06 46.99 -8.11
C ARG A 56 16.44 46.55 -7.61
N THR A 57 17.02 47.28 -6.67
CA THR A 57 18.30 46.91 -6.03
C THR A 57 18.22 45.57 -5.31
N LEU A 58 17.13 45.31 -4.58
CA LEU A 58 16.89 44.00 -3.95
C LEU A 58 16.79 42.88 -4.99
N GLU A 59 16.10 43.14 -6.09
CA GLU A 59 15.91 42.14 -7.13
C GLU A 59 17.20 41.83 -7.88
N GLU A 60 18.05 42.83 -8.11
CA GLU A 60 19.40 42.66 -8.68
C GLU A 60 20.32 41.87 -7.73
N ILE A 61 20.35 42.22 -6.44
CA ILE A 61 21.09 41.46 -5.41
C ILE A 61 20.60 40.00 -5.38
N ARG A 62 19.28 39.78 -5.40
CA ARG A 62 18.69 38.43 -5.40
C ARG A 62 19.10 37.63 -6.62
N ARG A 63 19.04 38.22 -7.82
CA ARG A 63 19.44 37.57 -9.08
C ARG A 63 20.93 37.22 -9.09
N ALA A 64 21.79 38.14 -8.67
CA ALA A 64 23.23 37.90 -8.59
C ALA A 64 23.56 36.77 -7.60
N HIS A 65 22.94 36.78 -6.42
CA HIS A 65 23.19 35.76 -5.40
C HIS A 65 22.64 34.38 -5.79
N THR A 66 21.47 34.33 -6.44
CA THR A 66 20.89 33.06 -6.92
C THR A 66 21.76 32.43 -8.01
N ARG A 67 22.29 33.23 -8.94
CA ARG A 67 23.21 32.75 -9.98
C ARG A 67 24.52 32.25 -9.37
N ALA A 68 25.14 33.05 -8.51
CA ALA A 68 26.38 32.65 -7.83
C ALA A 68 26.19 31.36 -7.00
N TRP A 69 25.03 31.20 -6.35
CA TRP A 69 24.71 29.97 -5.63
C TRP A 69 24.57 28.76 -6.56
N LEU A 70 23.89 28.90 -7.70
CA LEU A 70 23.77 27.83 -8.71
C LEU A 70 25.14 27.46 -9.30
N ASP A 71 25.96 28.46 -9.65
CA ASP A 71 27.29 28.25 -10.21
C ASP A 71 28.21 27.54 -9.21
N ASN A 72 28.15 27.92 -7.93
CA ASN A 72 28.88 27.24 -6.86
C ASN A 72 28.40 25.80 -6.67
N LEU A 73 27.08 25.57 -6.69
CA LEU A 73 26.51 24.24 -6.50
C LEU A 73 26.90 23.30 -7.67
N LEU A 74 26.87 23.80 -8.91
CA LEU A 74 27.35 23.10 -10.10
C LEU A 74 28.86 22.82 -10.01
N GLY A 75 29.63 23.81 -9.58
CA GLY A 75 31.06 23.70 -9.33
C GLY A 75 31.38 22.60 -8.32
N ASP A 76 30.76 22.65 -7.14
CA ASP A 76 30.94 21.69 -6.06
C ASP A 76 30.51 20.28 -6.48
N THR A 77 29.38 20.15 -7.19
CA THR A 77 28.91 18.85 -7.70
C THR A 77 29.90 18.25 -8.71
N LYS A 78 30.43 19.06 -9.63
CA LYS A 78 31.45 18.63 -10.60
C LYS A 78 32.74 18.19 -9.89
N HIS A 79 33.15 18.92 -8.86
CA HIS A 79 34.32 18.56 -8.05
C HIS A 79 34.10 17.26 -7.28
N ALA A 80 32.93 17.08 -6.66
CA ALA A 80 32.54 15.85 -5.97
C ALA A 80 32.53 14.64 -6.91
N MET A 81 31.91 14.76 -8.09
CA MET A 81 31.91 13.69 -9.11
C MET A 81 33.34 13.33 -9.57
N ARG A 82 34.21 14.33 -9.73
CA ARG A 82 35.62 14.07 -10.07
C ARG A 82 36.36 13.37 -8.92
N GLY A 83 36.00 13.67 -7.68
CA GLY A 83 36.46 12.95 -6.49
C GLY A 83 36.04 11.47 -6.53
N PHE A 84 34.76 11.18 -6.79
CA PHE A 84 34.26 9.81 -6.89
C PHE A 84 34.96 9.00 -7.97
N ARG A 85 35.29 9.62 -9.12
CA ARG A 85 36.07 8.98 -10.20
C ARG A 85 37.53 8.71 -9.83
N ARG A 86 38.13 9.45 -8.91
CA ARG A 86 39.52 9.25 -8.47
C ARG A 86 39.67 8.18 -7.40
N SER A 87 38.65 7.96 -6.58
CA SER A 87 38.64 6.93 -5.52
C SER A 87 37.43 5.98 -5.65
N PRO A 88 37.32 5.24 -6.77
CA PRO A 88 36.13 4.44 -7.07
C PRO A 88 35.86 3.35 -6.03
N VAL A 89 36.90 2.74 -5.43
CA VAL A 89 36.74 1.68 -4.42
C VAL A 89 36.07 2.21 -3.14
N PHE A 90 36.52 3.36 -2.63
CA PHE A 90 35.92 3.98 -1.44
C PHE A 90 34.46 4.36 -1.69
N PHE A 91 34.18 4.94 -2.85
CA PHE A 91 32.83 5.31 -3.25
C PHE A 91 31.90 4.11 -3.36
N LEU A 92 32.37 3.01 -3.96
CA LEU A 92 31.61 1.75 -4.05
C LEU A 92 31.30 1.19 -2.66
N ILE A 93 32.28 1.15 -1.75
CA ILE A 93 32.05 0.67 -0.38
C ILE A 93 31.02 1.54 0.33
N ALA A 94 31.14 2.87 0.23
CA ALA A 94 30.21 3.81 0.85
C ALA A 94 28.78 3.65 0.31
N ILE A 95 28.61 3.57 -1.02
CA ILE A 95 27.29 3.35 -1.64
C ILE A 95 26.72 1.99 -1.27
N SER A 96 27.52 0.93 -1.32
CA SER A 96 27.04 -0.41 -0.97
C SER A 96 26.58 -0.48 0.48
N THR A 97 27.31 0.18 1.39
CA THR A 97 26.93 0.24 2.81
C THR A 97 25.60 0.98 3.00
N LEU A 98 25.42 2.13 2.31
CA LEU A 98 24.18 2.89 2.34
C LEU A 98 23.03 2.11 1.71
N ALA A 99 23.26 1.47 0.56
CA ALA A 99 22.28 0.68 -0.16
C ALA A 99 21.81 -0.52 0.67
N ILE A 100 22.71 -1.21 1.36
CA ILE A 100 22.37 -2.31 2.27
C ILE A 100 21.53 -1.79 3.44
N GLY A 101 21.92 -0.69 4.08
CA GLY A 101 21.17 -0.13 5.22
C GLY A 101 19.76 0.33 4.83
N VAL A 102 19.64 1.05 3.72
CA VAL A 102 18.34 1.51 3.20
C VAL A 102 17.51 0.34 2.68
N GLY A 103 18.13 -0.58 1.94
CA GLY A 103 17.47 -1.76 1.37
C GLY A 103 16.95 -2.71 2.46
N ALA A 104 17.75 -2.99 3.49
CA ALA A 104 17.33 -3.82 4.61
C ALA A 104 16.16 -3.20 5.37
N SER A 105 16.24 -1.89 5.67
CA SER A 105 15.14 -1.18 6.34
C SER A 105 13.86 -1.21 5.50
N THR A 106 13.98 -0.97 4.19
CA THR A 106 12.84 -0.99 3.25
C THR A 106 12.22 -2.39 3.12
N ALA A 107 13.05 -3.44 3.08
CA ALA A 107 12.58 -4.83 3.00
C ALA A 107 11.78 -5.22 4.24
N VAL A 108 12.26 -4.85 5.44
CA VAL A 108 11.54 -5.09 6.70
C VAL A 108 10.20 -4.36 6.69
N PHE A 109 10.17 -3.08 6.32
CA PHE A 109 8.90 -2.33 6.25
C PHE A 109 7.94 -2.85 5.19
N SER A 110 8.44 -3.38 4.06
CA SER A 110 7.59 -3.94 3.01
C SER A 110 6.83 -5.20 3.46
N VAL A 111 7.38 -5.95 4.42
CA VAL A 111 6.70 -7.10 5.04
C VAL A 111 5.81 -6.66 6.19
N ILE A 112 6.27 -5.71 7.01
CA ILE A 112 5.51 -5.25 8.19
C ILE A 112 4.26 -4.45 7.81
N ASP A 113 4.34 -3.57 6.80
CA ASP A 113 3.23 -2.70 6.40
C ASP A 113 1.93 -3.48 6.11
N PRO A 114 1.92 -4.52 5.26
CA PRO A 114 0.71 -5.32 5.03
C PRO A 114 0.29 -6.18 6.24
N LEU A 115 1.19 -6.47 7.18
CA LEU A 115 0.90 -7.32 8.35
C LEU A 115 0.36 -6.55 9.57
N LEU A 116 0.85 -5.33 9.81
CA LEU A 116 0.57 -4.58 11.05
C LEU A 116 -0.19 -3.27 10.85
N PHE A 117 -0.05 -2.61 9.69
CA PHE A 117 -0.51 -1.22 9.54
C PHE A 117 -1.59 -1.02 8.50
N ARG A 118 -1.70 -1.90 7.51
CA ARG A 118 -2.78 -1.84 6.54
C ARG A 118 -4.06 -2.38 7.18
N SER A 119 -5.07 -1.51 7.33
CA SER A 119 -6.47 -1.93 7.52
C SER A 119 -6.79 -3.02 6.50
N LEU A 120 -7.51 -4.07 6.92
CA LEU A 120 -7.79 -5.18 6.02
C LEU A 120 -8.43 -4.63 4.75
N PRO A 121 -8.07 -5.11 3.55
CA PRO A 121 -8.54 -4.55 2.27
C PRO A 121 -10.00 -4.92 1.97
N TYR A 122 -10.83 -5.00 3.02
CA TYR A 122 -12.23 -5.38 2.97
C TYR A 122 -13.10 -4.21 3.43
N PRO A 123 -14.26 -3.97 2.79
CA PRO A 123 -15.20 -2.97 3.26
C PRO A 123 -15.70 -3.27 4.68
N ARG A 124 -15.69 -2.25 5.54
CA ARG A 124 -16.08 -2.34 6.97
C ARG A 124 -15.32 -3.47 7.66
N ASP A 125 -13.99 -3.36 7.67
CA ASP A 125 -13.09 -4.37 8.23
C ASP A 125 -13.24 -4.51 9.75
N GLU A 126 -13.67 -3.45 10.43
CA GLU A 126 -13.96 -3.45 11.86
C GLU A 126 -15.06 -4.44 12.30
N GLN A 127 -15.88 -4.91 11.35
CA GLN A 127 -16.92 -5.90 11.60
C GLN A 127 -16.46 -7.33 11.30
N LEU A 128 -15.30 -7.51 10.68
CA LEU A 128 -14.79 -8.82 10.31
C LEU A 128 -13.99 -9.41 11.45
N VAL A 129 -14.32 -10.65 11.80
CA VAL A 129 -13.66 -11.39 12.88
C VAL A 129 -13.32 -12.80 12.40
N SER A 130 -12.20 -13.32 12.88
CA SER A 130 -11.88 -14.75 12.82
C SER A 130 -12.35 -15.39 14.12
N VAL A 131 -12.89 -16.61 14.04
CA VAL A 131 -13.42 -17.30 15.22
C VAL A 131 -13.07 -18.78 15.17
N GLY A 132 -12.55 -19.33 16.25
CA GLY A 132 -12.24 -20.74 16.37
C GLY A 132 -11.43 -21.06 17.62
N TYR A 133 -10.83 -22.24 17.60
CA TYR A 133 -10.02 -22.78 18.68
C TYR A 133 -8.53 -22.65 18.35
N PHE A 134 -7.72 -22.52 19.41
CA PHE A 134 -6.28 -22.72 19.36
C PHE A 134 -5.97 -24.11 19.93
N GLY A 135 -5.07 -24.86 19.31
CA GLY A 135 -4.72 -26.19 19.81
C GLY A 135 -3.51 -26.79 19.10
N PRO A 136 -3.02 -27.95 19.56
CA PRO A 136 -1.79 -28.57 19.04
C PRO A 136 -1.87 -29.01 17.57
N ILE A 137 -3.09 -29.10 17.02
CA ILE A 137 -3.35 -29.56 15.65
C ILE A 137 -2.97 -28.48 14.62
N ASP A 138 -3.08 -27.21 15.00
CA ASP A 138 -2.77 -26.08 14.11
C ASP A 138 -2.41 -24.86 14.95
N THR A 139 -1.29 -24.20 14.62
CA THR A 139 -0.86 -22.99 15.34
C THR A 139 -1.74 -21.78 15.03
N ASN A 140 -2.54 -21.84 13.96
CA ASN A 140 -3.53 -20.84 13.61
C ASN A 140 -4.92 -21.25 14.11
N GLU A 141 -5.77 -20.27 14.37
CA GLU A 141 -7.16 -20.47 14.77
C GLU A 141 -7.93 -21.34 13.77
N PHE A 142 -8.63 -22.36 14.26
CA PHE A 142 -9.38 -23.30 13.42
C PHE A 142 -10.69 -23.73 14.08
N ASN A 143 -11.65 -24.15 13.26
CA ASN A 143 -12.78 -24.96 13.70
C ASN A 143 -12.73 -26.34 13.09
N VAL A 144 -13.40 -27.27 13.73
CA VAL A 144 -13.70 -28.57 13.14
C VAL A 144 -15.05 -28.48 12.43
N VAL A 145 -15.21 -29.14 11.28
CA VAL A 145 -16.44 -29.07 10.46
C VAL A 145 -17.71 -29.30 11.30
N SER A 146 -17.72 -30.29 12.19
CA SER A 146 -18.88 -30.57 13.06
C SER A 146 -19.24 -29.40 13.98
N SER A 147 -18.27 -28.88 14.74
CA SER A 147 -18.44 -27.72 15.63
C SER A 147 -18.84 -26.47 14.86
N TYR A 148 -18.25 -26.26 13.68
CA TYR A 148 -18.58 -25.14 12.80
C TYR A 148 -20.05 -25.16 12.37
N LEU A 149 -20.54 -26.32 11.91
CA LEU A 149 -21.91 -26.47 11.46
C LEU A 149 -22.93 -26.27 12.60
N GLU A 150 -22.59 -26.70 13.81
CA GLU A 150 -23.40 -26.44 15.00
C GLU A 150 -23.41 -24.95 15.37
N TRP A 151 -22.23 -24.32 15.41
CA TRP A 151 -22.08 -22.89 15.68
C TRP A 151 -22.83 -22.03 14.66
N ARG A 152 -22.76 -22.37 13.37
CA ARG A 152 -23.49 -21.66 12.32
C ARG A 152 -25.00 -21.62 12.57
N ARG A 153 -25.56 -22.67 13.17
CA ARG A 153 -26.99 -22.74 13.51
C ARG A 153 -27.34 -21.95 14.77
N LEU A 154 -26.44 -21.92 15.75
CA LEU A 154 -26.70 -21.37 17.08
C LEU A 154 -26.23 -19.92 17.26
N GLN A 155 -25.40 -19.40 16.33
CA GLN A 155 -24.86 -18.07 16.44
C GLN A 155 -25.95 -16.99 16.36
N THR A 156 -25.84 -15.97 17.21
CA THR A 156 -26.65 -14.75 17.21
C THR A 156 -25.89 -13.46 16.83
N PRO A 157 -24.58 -13.27 17.17
CA PRO A 157 -23.92 -11.98 16.99
C PRO A 157 -23.51 -11.70 15.53
N PHE A 158 -23.50 -12.69 14.65
CA PHE A 158 -22.99 -12.57 13.30
C PHE A 158 -24.12 -12.41 12.27
N GLN A 159 -23.95 -11.44 11.37
CA GLN A 159 -24.79 -11.25 10.20
C GLN A 159 -24.49 -12.31 9.14
N LEU A 160 -23.20 -12.59 8.93
CA LEU A 160 -22.69 -13.61 8.01
C LEU A 160 -21.62 -14.42 8.72
N LEU A 161 -21.60 -15.72 8.45
CA LEU A 161 -20.57 -16.65 8.91
C LEU A 161 -20.18 -17.50 7.70
N THR A 162 -18.88 -17.64 7.46
CA THR A 162 -18.33 -18.40 6.34
C THR A 162 -17.13 -19.21 6.79
N SER A 163 -16.87 -20.33 6.11
CA SER A 163 -15.64 -21.09 6.24
C SER A 163 -14.81 -21.13 4.97
N MET A 164 -13.57 -21.55 5.16
CA MET A 164 -12.59 -21.84 4.12
C MET A 164 -11.68 -22.99 4.55
N ARG A 165 -11.36 -23.91 3.63
CA ARG A 165 -10.39 -24.97 3.80
C ARG A 165 -8.96 -24.42 3.67
N PRO A 166 -7.98 -24.99 4.37
CA PRO A 166 -6.58 -24.72 4.08
C PRO A 166 -6.25 -24.93 2.60
N ALA A 167 -5.26 -24.20 2.11
CA ALA A 167 -4.84 -24.29 0.72
C ALA A 167 -4.47 -25.74 0.34
N SER A 168 -4.86 -26.15 -0.85
CA SER A 168 -4.41 -27.40 -1.47
C SER A 168 -3.80 -27.13 -2.84
N THR A 169 -2.78 -27.87 -3.22
CA THR A 169 -2.28 -27.86 -4.60
C THR A 169 -3.26 -28.64 -5.49
N CYS A 170 -3.71 -28.01 -6.58
CA CYS A 170 -4.48 -28.68 -7.63
C CYS A 170 -3.71 -28.72 -8.95
N ASP A 171 -4.00 -29.71 -9.78
CA ASP A 171 -3.55 -29.77 -11.16
C ASP A 171 -4.63 -29.18 -12.09
N LEU A 172 -4.35 -28.00 -12.63
CA LEU A 172 -5.20 -27.32 -13.61
C LEU A 172 -4.69 -27.62 -15.03
N VAL A 173 -5.57 -28.13 -15.89
CA VAL A 173 -5.28 -28.30 -17.32
C VAL A 173 -6.14 -27.34 -18.14
N ALA A 174 -5.49 -26.36 -18.73
CA ALA A 174 -6.10 -25.39 -19.64
C ALA A 174 -5.41 -25.45 -21.00
N GLY A 175 -5.95 -26.25 -21.93
CA GLY A 175 -5.38 -26.37 -23.30
C GLY A 175 -4.23 -27.38 -23.45
N GLY A 176 -4.08 -28.32 -22.51
CA GLY A 176 -3.27 -29.54 -22.71
C GLY A 176 -2.06 -29.69 -21.80
N THR A 177 -1.55 -28.62 -21.18
CA THR A 177 -0.46 -28.70 -20.21
C THR A 177 -0.99 -28.55 -18.78
N PRO A 178 -0.72 -29.52 -17.88
CA PRO A 178 -1.04 -29.38 -16.46
C PRO A 178 -0.16 -28.32 -15.79
N GLN A 179 -0.78 -27.50 -14.94
CA GLN A 179 -0.13 -26.51 -14.10
C GLN A 179 -0.60 -26.68 -12.66
N GLN A 180 0.34 -26.68 -11.72
CA GLN A 180 -0.01 -26.65 -10.30
C GLN A 180 -0.48 -25.26 -9.90
N VAL A 181 -1.64 -25.21 -9.24
CA VAL A 181 -2.28 -23.97 -8.77
C VAL A 181 -2.72 -24.10 -7.32
N ALA A 182 -2.72 -22.99 -6.59
CA ALA A 182 -3.21 -22.95 -5.22
C ALA A 182 -4.74 -22.83 -5.17
N CYS A 183 -5.40 -23.88 -4.66
CA CYS A 183 -6.84 -23.97 -4.53
C CYS A 183 -7.30 -23.74 -3.09
N TYR A 184 -8.45 -23.07 -2.94
CA TYR A 184 -9.17 -22.99 -1.68
C TYR A 184 -10.62 -23.41 -1.87
N GLY A 185 -11.07 -24.32 -1.01
CA GLY A 185 -12.48 -24.53 -0.79
C GLY A 185 -13.03 -23.37 0.03
N VAL A 186 -14.05 -22.67 -0.47
CA VAL A 186 -14.78 -21.63 0.27
C VAL A 186 -16.29 -21.88 0.23
N GLU A 187 -17.04 -21.42 1.23
CA GLU A 187 -18.50 -21.45 1.13
C GLU A 187 -19.03 -20.45 0.09
N ALA A 188 -20.25 -20.69 -0.39
CA ALA A 188 -20.90 -19.81 -1.36
C ALA A 188 -21.00 -18.33 -0.91
N ASN A 189 -21.05 -18.07 0.39
CA ASN A 189 -21.14 -16.71 0.93
C ASN A 189 -19.78 -16.10 1.32
N PHE A 190 -18.67 -16.70 0.93
CA PHE A 190 -17.33 -16.23 1.31
C PHE A 190 -17.06 -14.80 0.82
N LEU A 191 -17.15 -14.55 -0.50
CA LEU A 191 -16.83 -13.23 -1.06
C LEU A 191 -17.73 -12.12 -0.53
N ARG A 192 -19.05 -12.37 -0.48
CA ARG A 192 -19.99 -11.43 0.13
C ARG A 192 -19.75 -11.16 1.62
N THR A 193 -19.19 -12.11 2.37
CA THR A 193 -18.80 -11.88 3.77
C THR A 193 -17.68 -10.84 3.83
N PHE A 194 -16.70 -10.95 2.93
CA PHE A 194 -15.60 -9.99 2.77
C PHE A 194 -15.94 -8.74 1.93
N GLY A 195 -17.18 -8.61 1.45
CA GLY A 195 -17.61 -7.49 0.61
C GLY A 195 -16.92 -7.44 -0.76
N ILE A 196 -16.49 -8.59 -1.27
CA ILE A 196 -15.79 -8.72 -2.54
C ILE A 196 -16.77 -9.07 -3.66
N THR A 197 -16.58 -8.45 -4.81
CA THR A 197 -17.33 -8.73 -6.04
C THR A 197 -16.36 -9.10 -7.17
N PRO A 198 -16.63 -10.15 -7.95
CA PRO A 198 -15.81 -10.46 -9.14
C PRO A 198 -15.78 -9.31 -10.15
N ASP A 199 -14.63 -9.08 -10.80
CA ASP A 199 -14.49 -8.12 -11.90
C ASP A 199 -15.22 -8.60 -13.16
N LEU A 200 -15.27 -9.92 -13.34
CA LEU A 200 -15.93 -10.59 -14.46
C LEU A 200 -16.75 -11.76 -13.93
N GLY A 201 -17.97 -11.95 -14.44
CA GLY A 201 -18.84 -13.08 -14.09
C GLY A 201 -19.68 -12.84 -12.84
N ARG A 202 -19.80 -13.86 -11.99
CA ARG A 202 -20.66 -13.84 -10.78
C ARG A 202 -19.99 -14.50 -9.59
N ASP A 203 -20.44 -14.16 -8.38
CA ASP A 203 -20.12 -14.90 -7.15
C ASP A 203 -20.78 -16.30 -7.17
N PHE A 204 -20.34 -17.18 -6.28
CA PHE A 204 -21.02 -18.44 -6.00
C PHE A 204 -22.45 -18.19 -5.51
N ALA A 205 -23.36 -19.05 -5.96
CA ALA A 205 -24.72 -19.08 -5.46
C ALA A 205 -24.90 -20.24 -4.48
N PRO A 206 -25.86 -20.20 -3.54
CA PRO A 206 -26.05 -21.27 -2.56
C PRO A 206 -26.21 -22.67 -3.19
N GLN A 207 -26.79 -22.76 -4.38
CA GLN A 207 -26.94 -24.02 -5.11
C GLN A 207 -25.62 -24.61 -5.65
N ASP A 208 -24.58 -23.79 -5.84
CA ASP A 208 -23.27 -24.24 -6.31
C ASP A 208 -22.49 -25.00 -5.21
N ASP A 209 -22.86 -24.76 -3.95
CA ASP A 209 -22.23 -25.28 -2.73
C ASP A 209 -23.00 -26.48 -2.14
N LEU A 210 -23.92 -27.07 -2.93
CA LEU A 210 -24.58 -28.32 -2.57
C LEU A 210 -23.64 -29.52 -2.87
N PRO A 211 -23.68 -30.61 -2.09
CA PRO A 211 -22.80 -31.78 -2.27
C PRO A 211 -22.76 -32.38 -3.68
N ARG A 212 -23.85 -32.25 -4.45
CA ARG A 212 -24.00 -32.80 -5.80
C ARG A 212 -24.11 -31.73 -6.89
N ALA A 213 -23.77 -30.48 -6.57
CA ALA A 213 -23.78 -29.41 -7.56
C ALA A 213 -22.71 -29.64 -8.65
N PRO A 214 -22.93 -29.13 -9.88
CA PRO A 214 -21.85 -29.05 -10.86
C PRO A 214 -20.67 -28.22 -10.34
N THR A 215 -19.44 -28.63 -10.64
CA THR A 215 -18.23 -27.93 -10.18
C THR A 215 -17.97 -26.67 -10.98
N VAL A 216 -17.98 -25.54 -10.25
CA VAL A 216 -17.74 -24.21 -10.76
C VAL A 216 -16.59 -23.59 -9.99
N ILE A 217 -15.82 -22.72 -10.64
CA ILE A 217 -14.65 -22.08 -10.04
C ILE A 217 -14.62 -20.58 -10.31
N LEU A 218 -14.02 -19.87 -9.37
CA LEU A 218 -13.56 -18.49 -9.54
C LEU A 218 -12.04 -18.49 -9.62
N ILE A 219 -11.49 -17.68 -10.52
CA ILE A 219 -10.03 -17.64 -10.74
C ILE A 219 -9.44 -16.29 -10.36
N SER A 220 -8.16 -16.30 -10.01
CA SER A 220 -7.38 -15.09 -9.78
C SER A 220 -7.18 -14.30 -11.07
N HIS A 221 -7.11 -12.97 -10.93
CA HIS A 221 -6.75 -12.11 -12.05
C HIS A 221 -5.38 -12.51 -12.65
N ARG A 222 -4.43 -12.93 -11.80
CA ARG A 222 -3.11 -13.41 -12.22
C ARG A 222 -3.23 -14.64 -13.10
N LEU A 223 -3.98 -15.66 -12.68
CA LEU A 223 -4.18 -16.88 -13.45
C LEU A 223 -4.89 -16.59 -14.78
N TRP A 224 -5.91 -15.73 -14.75
CA TRP A 224 -6.62 -15.28 -15.95
C TRP A 224 -5.68 -14.62 -16.98
N GLN A 225 -4.78 -13.74 -16.54
CA GLN A 225 -3.81 -13.08 -17.41
C GLN A 225 -2.73 -14.05 -17.92
N GLN A 226 -2.14 -14.87 -17.04
CA GLN A 226 -0.99 -15.71 -17.37
C GLN A 226 -1.33 -16.94 -18.20
N VAL A 227 -2.45 -17.61 -17.88
CA VAL A 227 -2.82 -18.90 -18.49
C VAL A 227 -3.85 -18.72 -19.59
N PHE A 228 -4.77 -17.78 -19.41
CA PHE A 228 -5.88 -17.54 -20.35
C PHE A 228 -5.68 -16.30 -21.21
N GLY A 229 -4.52 -15.64 -21.12
CA GLY A 229 -4.16 -14.48 -21.94
C GLY A 229 -5.06 -13.26 -21.73
N GLY A 230 -5.78 -13.18 -20.61
CA GLY A 230 -6.75 -12.12 -20.36
C GLY A 230 -7.99 -12.20 -21.26
N ASP A 231 -8.35 -13.39 -21.74
CA ASP A 231 -9.53 -13.60 -22.59
C ASP A 231 -10.83 -13.19 -21.88
N ALA A 232 -11.51 -12.15 -22.38
CA ALA A 232 -12.77 -11.67 -21.83
C ALA A 232 -13.93 -12.66 -22.04
N GLN A 233 -13.80 -13.65 -22.93
CA GLN A 233 -14.79 -14.70 -23.17
C GLN A 233 -14.56 -15.95 -22.30
N ILE A 234 -13.75 -15.85 -21.24
CA ILE A 234 -13.41 -16.98 -20.36
C ILE A 234 -14.61 -17.56 -19.59
N LEU A 235 -15.68 -16.77 -19.40
CA LEU A 235 -16.86 -17.19 -18.64
C LEU A 235 -17.56 -18.38 -19.30
N GLY A 236 -17.85 -19.40 -18.50
CA GLY A 236 -18.50 -20.63 -18.97
C GLY A 236 -17.53 -21.64 -19.60
N ARG A 237 -16.25 -21.28 -19.80
CA ARG A 237 -15.24 -22.21 -20.30
C ARG A 237 -15.03 -23.35 -19.29
N THR A 238 -15.04 -24.57 -19.81
CA THR A 238 -14.69 -25.76 -19.04
C THR A 238 -13.18 -25.99 -19.09
N VAL A 239 -12.59 -26.25 -17.94
CA VAL A 239 -11.20 -26.65 -17.75
C VAL A 239 -11.18 -27.91 -16.90
N THR A 240 -10.06 -28.63 -16.87
CA THR A 240 -9.92 -29.79 -15.99
C THR A 240 -9.16 -29.37 -14.74
N LEU A 241 -9.68 -29.71 -13.56
CA LEU A 241 -9.04 -29.50 -12.26
C LEU A 241 -9.03 -30.83 -11.52
N ASN A 242 -7.84 -31.34 -11.19
CA ASN A 242 -7.67 -32.67 -10.56
C ASN A 242 -8.43 -33.77 -11.31
N GLU A 243 -8.27 -33.83 -12.64
CA GLU A 243 -8.94 -34.77 -13.55
C GLU A 243 -10.46 -34.57 -13.72
N GLU A 244 -11.09 -33.65 -12.97
CA GLU A 244 -12.52 -33.38 -13.08
C GLU A 244 -12.81 -32.14 -13.95
N PRO A 245 -13.87 -32.18 -14.81
CA PRO A 245 -14.28 -31.01 -15.56
C PRO A 245 -14.96 -29.98 -14.65
N VAL A 246 -14.44 -28.75 -14.65
CA VAL A 246 -14.95 -27.63 -13.87
C VAL A 246 -15.19 -26.42 -14.76
N ARG A 247 -16.17 -25.57 -14.42
CA ARG A 247 -16.54 -24.41 -15.23
C ARG A 247 -16.13 -23.10 -14.57
N ILE A 248 -15.46 -22.23 -15.31
CA ILE A 248 -15.10 -20.89 -14.84
C ILE A 248 -16.36 -20.02 -14.84
N ILE A 249 -16.71 -19.45 -13.69
CA ILE A 249 -17.90 -18.59 -13.54
C ILE A 249 -17.56 -17.14 -13.20
N GLY A 250 -16.28 -16.83 -12.96
CA GLY A 250 -15.84 -15.47 -12.71
C GLY A 250 -14.34 -15.32 -12.46
N VAL A 251 -13.90 -14.07 -12.50
CA VAL A 251 -12.52 -13.63 -12.24
C VAL A 251 -12.57 -12.60 -11.12
N LEU A 252 -11.76 -12.81 -10.07
CA LEU A 252 -11.72 -11.87 -8.94
C LEU A 252 -10.84 -10.65 -9.21
N PRO A 253 -11.05 -9.55 -8.46
CA PRO A 253 -10.26 -8.34 -8.63
C PRO A 253 -8.77 -8.57 -8.45
N GLN A 254 -7.96 -7.83 -9.20
CA GLN A 254 -6.49 -7.89 -9.10
C GLN A 254 -5.97 -7.64 -7.68
N ARG A 255 -6.69 -6.81 -6.90
CA ARG A 255 -6.31 -6.42 -5.53
C ARG A 255 -6.91 -7.32 -4.46
N PHE A 256 -7.61 -8.39 -4.83
CA PHE A 256 -8.16 -9.31 -3.84
C PHE A 256 -7.02 -10.12 -3.19
N GLU A 257 -6.95 -10.00 -1.87
CA GLU A 257 -6.03 -10.72 -1.01
C GLU A 257 -6.83 -11.69 -0.14
N MET A 258 -6.29 -12.89 0.10
CA MET A 258 -6.91 -13.87 1.00
C MET A 258 -6.76 -13.42 2.46
N PRO A 259 -7.72 -13.75 3.35
CA PRO A 259 -7.68 -13.30 4.75
C PRO A 259 -6.42 -13.74 5.52
N GLN A 260 -5.77 -14.82 5.10
CA GLN A 260 -4.52 -15.34 5.68
C GLN A 260 -3.27 -14.99 4.86
N LEU A 261 -3.40 -14.09 3.87
CA LEU A 261 -2.33 -13.67 2.95
C LEU A 261 -1.63 -14.83 2.21
N GLY A 262 -2.27 -15.99 2.12
CA GLY A 262 -1.76 -17.12 1.36
C GLY A 262 -1.89 -16.89 -0.15
N ASP A 263 -0.92 -17.39 -0.90
CA ASP A 263 -1.02 -17.48 -2.37
C ASP A 263 -2.28 -18.26 -2.74
N TRP A 264 -2.97 -17.80 -3.79
CA TRP A 264 -4.22 -18.39 -4.26
C TRP A 264 -4.38 -18.19 -5.78
N ASP A 265 -5.06 -19.13 -6.42
CA ASP A 265 -5.31 -19.13 -7.86
C ASP A 265 -6.76 -19.48 -8.20
N VAL A 266 -7.33 -20.44 -7.46
CA VAL A 266 -8.66 -20.98 -7.72
C VAL A 266 -9.46 -21.04 -6.42
N LEU A 267 -10.69 -20.51 -6.44
CA LEU A 267 -11.69 -20.78 -5.43
C LEU A 267 -12.72 -21.77 -5.98
N LEU A 268 -13.15 -22.70 -5.14
CA LEU A 268 -14.19 -23.68 -5.42
C LEU A 268 -15.13 -23.82 -4.21
N PRO A 269 -16.41 -24.20 -4.41
CA PRO A 269 -17.33 -24.43 -3.29
C PRO A 269 -16.85 -25.57 -2.38
N GLU A 270 -16.87 -25.38 -1.05
CA GLU A 270 -16.49 -26.41 -0.07
C GLU A 270 -17.43 -27.61 -0.05
N ARG A 271 -18.70 -27.38 -0.39
CA ARG A 271 -19.78 -28.38 -0.38
C ARG A 271 -19.89 -29.11 0.94
N LEU A 272 -19.91 -28.36 2.04
CA LEU A 272 -20.06 -28.92 3.38
C LEU A 272 -21.40 -29.65 3.50
N ASP A 273 -21.34 -30.98 3.67
CA ASP A 273 -22.54 -31.78 3.87
C ASP A 273 -22.95 -31.81 5.34
N ALA A 274 -23.92 -30.97 5.70
CA ALA A 274 -24.46 -30.89 7.05
C ALA A 274 -25.38 -32.07 7.43
N SER A 275 -25.68 -32.99 6.50
CA SER A 275 -26.53 -34.16 6.72
C SER A 275 -25.77 -35.40 7.16
N LEU A 276 -24.44 -35.35 7.17
CA LEU A 276 -23.57 -36.45 7.58
C LEU A 276 -22.77 -36.05 8.83
N PRO A 277 -23.34 -36.19 10.04
CA PRO A 277 -22.67 -35.84 11.31
C PRO A 277 -21.31 -36.52 11.52
N HIS A 278 -21.03 -37.60 10.79
CA HIS A 278 -19.81 -38.41 10.85
C HIS A 278 -19.23 -38.70 9.45
N SER A 279 -19.38 -37.78 8.49
CA SER A 279 -18.64 -37.93 7.22
C SER A 279 -17.14 -38.02 7.49
N VAL A 280 -16.38 -38.67 6.60
CA VAL A 280 -14.91 -38.83 6.70
C VAL A 280 -14.19 -37.47 6.91
N ASN A 281 -14.83 -36.36 6.54
CA ASN A 281 -14.33 -34.99 6.65
C ASN A 281 -14.85 -34.22 7.88
N SER A 282 -15.64 -34.84 8.77
CA SER A 282 -16.22 -34.14 9.94
C SER A 282 -15.17 -33.60 10.89
N ASN A 283 -13.95 -34.18 10.87
CA ASN A 283 -12.80 -33.76 11.67
C ASN A 283 -11.80 -32.86 10.92
N SER A 284 -12.10 -32.44 9.68
CA SER A 284 -11.23 -31.52 8.95
C SER A 284 -11.23 -30.14 9.62
N ALA A 285 -10.04 -29.51 9.64
CA ALA A 285 -9.91 -28.13 10.08
C ALA A 285 -10.44 -27.17 9.01
N LEU A 286 -11.16 -26.14 9.47
CA LEU A 286 -11.65 -25.01 8.69
C LEU A 286 -11.12 -23.73 9.32
N ARG A 287 -10.84 -22.74 8.47
CA ARG A 287 -10.75 -21.34 8.90
C ARG A 287 -12.14 -20.76 8.85
N THR A 288 -12.50 -19.99 9.86
CA THR A 288 -13.87 -19.47 9.99
C THR A 288 -13.81 -17.97 10.20
N PHE A 289 -14.62 -17.27 9.42
CA PHE A 289 -14.69 -15.83 9.43
C PHE A 289 -16.15 -15.41 9.55
N ALA A 290 -16.39 -14.32 10.27
CA ALA A 290 -17.72 -13.80 10.46
C ALA A 290 -17.75 -12.29 10.28
N ARG A 291 -18.92 -11.78 9.90
CA ARG A 291 -19.24 -10.35 9.95
C ARG A 291 -20.20 -10.10 11.10
N LEU A 292 -19.79 -9.26 12.04
CA LEU A 292 -20.61 -8.81 13.17
C LEU A 292 -21.85 -8.05 12.67
N ARG A 293 -22.96 -8.18 13.39
CA ARG A 293 -24.12 -7.31 13.19
C ARG A 293 -23.79 -5.87 13.59
N GLU A 294 -24.49 -4.92 13.00
CA GLU A 294 -24.37 -3.52 13.39
C GLU A 294 -24.67 -3.33 14.88
N GLY A 295 -23.81 -2.59 15.58
CA GLY A 295 -23.93 -2.33 17.02
C GLY A 295 -23.32 -3.39 17.94
N VAL A 296 -22.78 -4.50 17.40
CA VAL A 296 -22.02 -5.49 18.18
C VAL A 296 -20.53 -5.17 18.11
N SER A 297 -19.86 -5.08 19.26
CA SER A 297 -18.41 -4.90 19.41
C SER A 297 -17.82 -6.01 20.27
N ILE A 298 -16.53 -6.30 20.08
CA ILE A 298 -15.74 -7.25 20.88
C ILE A 298 -14.72 -6.47 21.71
#